data_AF-A0A7Y9SGL4-F1
#
_entry.id   AF-A0A7Y9SGL4-F1
#
_cell.length_a   1.000
_cell.length_b   1.000
_cell.length_c   1.000
_cell.angle_alpha   90.00
_cell.angle_beta   90.00
_cell.angle_gamma   90.00
#
_symmetry.space_group_name_H-M   'P 1'
#
loop_
_entity.id
_entity.type
_entity.pdbx_description
1 polymer ?
#
loop_
_entity_poly.entity_id
_entity_poly.type
_entity_poly.pdbx_seq_one_letter_code
_entity_poly.pdbx_strand_id
1 'polypeptide(L)' 'MTSDPSTNDPAEQDGLLSRLRVIEDQPLETRADALAQLHEELKARLEGGDSPGTHG' A
#
# COMPACT_ATOMS: atom_id res chain seq x y z
N MET A 1 -10.91 9.36 22.47
CA MET A 1 -10.40 8.20 21.73
C MET A 1 -9.89 8.73 20.39
N THR A 2 -8.67 9.24 20.37
CA THR A 2 -8.05 9.81 19.16
C THR A 2 -7.39 8.66 18.42
N SER A 3 -7.91 8.30 17.25
CA SER A 3 -7.29 7.29 16.40
C SER A 3 -5.94 7.82 15.92
N ASP A 4 -4.86 7.23 16.45
CA ASP A 4 -3.50 7.40 15.96
C ASP A 4 -3.40 6.75 14.57
N PRO A 5 -3.05 7.48 13.51
CA PRO A 5 -3.11 6.97 12.14
C PRO A 5 -1.94 6.04 11.74
N SER A 6 -1.10 5.58 12.68
CA SER A 6 -0.13 4.51 12.41
C SER A 6 -0.76 3.11 12.38
N THR A 7 -2.10 3.03 12.41
CA THR A 7 -2.82 1.75 12.53
C THR A 7 -2.84 1.06 11.18
N ASN A 8 -1.89 0.15 11.00
CA ASN A 8 -1.84 -0.82 9.93
C ASN A 8 -3.08 -1.74 10.07
N ASP A 9 -4.21 -1.33 9.49
CA ASP A 9 -5.50 -2.02 9.61
C ASP A 9 -5.36 -3.44 9.05
N PRO A 10 -5.70 -4.49 9.84
CA PRO A 10 -5.63 -5.87 9.38
C PRO A 10 -6.37 -6.11 8.07
N ALA A 11 -7.50 -5.44 7.84
CA ALA A 11 -8.29 -5.58 6.62
C ALA A 11 -7.56 -4.98 5.39
N GLU A 12 -6.82 -3.89 5.58
CA GLU A 12 -6.00 -3.29 4.53
C GLU A 12 -4.78 -4.16 4.20
N GLN A 13 -4.15 -4.74 5.23
CA GLN A 13 -3.09 -5.74 5.07
C GLN A 13 -3.56 -6.96 4.28
N ASP A 14 -4.71 -7.53 4.62
CA ASP A 14 -5.27 -8.69 3.92
C ASP A 14 -5.58 -8.37 2.45
N GLY A 15 -6.07 -7.15 2.17
CA GLY A 15 -6.27 -6.65 0.81
C GLY A 15 -4.96 -6.53 0.02
N LEU A 16 -3.90 -6.01 0.64
CA LEU A 16 -2.57 -5.92 0.05
C LEU A 16 -1.99 -7.30 -0.28
N LEU A 17 -2.05 -8.23 0.67
CA LEU A 17 -1.56 -9.60 0.50
C LEU A 17 -2.31 -10.35 -0.60
N SER A 18 -3.62 -10.15 -0.68
CA SER A 18 -4.45 -10.72 -1.76
C SER A 18 -4.04 -10.18 -3.12
N ARG A 19 -3.79 -8.87 -3.23
CA ARG A 19 -3.33 -8.23 -4.47
C ARG A 19 -1.92 -8.69 -4.87
N LEU A 20 -1.01 -8.86 -3.91
CA LEU A 20 0.34 -9.34 -4.17
C LEU A 20 0.35 -10.76 -4.75
N ARG A 21 -0.47 -11.67 -4.20
CA ARG A 21 -0.63 -13.03 -4.76
C ARG A 21 -1.06 -13.02 -6.22
N VAL A 22 -2.03 -12.18 -6.58
CA VAL A 22 -2.48 -12.04 -7.98
C VAL A 22 -1.35 -11.56 -8.90
N ILE A 23 -0.46 -10.70 -8.42
CA ILE A 23 0.70 -10.22 -9.20
C ILE A 23 1.76 -11.32 -9.34
N GLU A 24 2.02 -12.06 -8.28
CA GLU A 24 3.00 -13.17 -8.27
C GLU A 24 2.57 -14.35 -9.14
N ASP A 25 1.27 -14.52 -9.39
CA ASP A 25 0.74 -15.52 -10.32
C ASP A 25 0.89 -15.13 -11.80
N GLN A 26 1.26 -13.88 -12.10
CA GLN A 26 1.44 -13.41 -13.48
C GLN A 26 2.76 -13.91 -14.11
N PRO A 27 2.86 -13.99 -15.44
CA PRO A 27 4.11 -14.24 -16.15
C PRO A 27 5.23 -13.26 -15.74
N LEU A 28 6.48 -13.72 -15.78
CA LEU A 28 7.64 -12.93 -15.36
C LEU A 28 7.74 -11.58 -16.10
N GLU A 29 7.36 -11.55 -17.37
CA GLU A 29 7.41 -10.36 -18.22
C GLU A 29 6.48 -9.23 -17.73
N THR A 30 5.29 -9.56 -17.20
CA THR A 30 4.32 -8.55 -16.72
C THR A 30 4.42 -8.29 -15.22
N ARG A 31 5.03 -9.23 -14.47
CA ARG A 31 5.14 -9.15 -13.01
C ARG A 31 5.96 -7.95 -12.55
N ALA A 32 7.06 -7.64 -13.23
CA ALA A 32 7.92 -6.52 -12.87
C ALA A 32 7.16 -5.18 -12.95
N ASP A 33 6.43 -4.96 -14.05
CA ASP A 33 5.65 -3.74 -14.26
C ASP A 33 4.52 -3.60 -13.23
N ALA A 34 3.82 -4.70 -12.93
CA ALA A 34 2.75 -4.72 -11.94
C ALA A 34 3.27 -4.44 -10.52
N LEU A 35 4.43 -4.99 -10.15
CA LEU A 35 5.08 -4.70 -8.86
C LEU A 35 5.58 -3.26 -8.78
N ALA A 36 6.14 -2.71 -9.86
CA ALA A 36 6.56 -1.32 -9.92
C ALA A 36 5.38 -0.36 -9.70
N GLN A 37 4.23 -0.63 -10.34
CA GLN A 37 3.01 0.15 -10.14
C GLN A 37 2.51 0.07 -8.70
N LEU A 38 2.48 -1.13 -8.10
CA LEU A 38 2.09 -1.31 -6.71
C LEU A 38 3.03 -0.56 -5.76
N HIS A 39 4.33 -0.59 -6.03
CA HIS A 39 5.33 0.12 -5.23
C HIS A 39 5.10 1.64 -5.25
N GLU A 40 4.90 2.23 -6.44
CA GLU A 40 4.63 3.67 -6.56
C GLU A 40 3.33 4.07 -5.84
N GLU A 41 2.30 3.23 -5.89
CA GLU A 41 1.05 3.47 -5.16
C GLU A 41 1.26 3.47 -3.64
N LEU A 42 2.00 2.50 -3.10
CA LEU A 42 2.31 2.43 -1.67
C LEU A 42 3.18 3.60 -1.24
N LYS A 43 4.18 3.96 -2.04
CA LYS A 43 5.03 5.11 -1.79
C LYS A 43 4.21 6.40 -1.74
N ALA A 44 3.32 6.63 -2.71
CA ALA A 44 2.45 7.80 -2.72
C ALA A 44 1.51 7.85 -1.50
N ARG A 45 1.02 6.70 -1.02
CA ARG A 45 0.22 6.61 0.21
C ARG A 45 1.03 6.97 1.45
N LEU A 46 2.27 6.49 1.54
CA LEU A 46 3.17 6.83 2.65
C LEU A 46 3.53 8.32 2.62
N GLU A 47 3.89 8.87 1.46
CA GLU A 47 4.21 10.29 1.31
C GLU A 47 2.98 11.20 1.56
N GLY A 48 1.79 10.76 1.17
CA GLY A 48 0.53 11.47 1.40
C GLY A 48 0.02 11.37 2.84
N GLY A 49 0.24 10.23 3.50
CA GLY A 49 -0.09 9.99 4.91
C GLY A 49 0.90 10.62 5.89
N ASP A 50 2.15 10.83 5.46
CA ASP A 50 3.22 11.51 6.21
C ASP A 50 3.20 13.03 6.01
N SER A 51 2.18 13.59 5.34
CA SER A 51 1.94 15.03 5.36
C SER A 51 1.48 15.40 6.77
N PRO A 52 2.26 16.19 7.56
CA PRO A 52 1.83 16.65 8.87
C PRO A 52 0.70 17.69 8.68
N GLY A 53 -0.50 17.19 8.45
CA GLY A 53 -1.73 17.94 8.54
C GLY A 53 -2.02 18.25 10.00
N THR A 54 -1.42 19.34 10.48
CA THR A 54 -2.12 20.33 11.30
C THR A 54 -3.01 19.77 12.42
N HIS A 55 -2.40 19.26 13.49
CA HIS A 55 -3.04 19.33 14.80
C HIS A 55 -3.11 20.81 15.22
N GLY A 56 -4.15 21.50 14.76
CA GLY A 56 -4.65 22.74 15.35
C GLY A 56 -5.54 22.44 16.54
#